data_AF-A0A9P4I1P8-F1
#
_entry.id   AF-A0A9P4I1P8-F1
#
_cell.length_a   1.000
_cell.length_b   1.000
_cell.length_c   1.000
_cell.angle_alpha   90.00
_cell.angle_beta   90.00
_cell.angle_gamma   90.00
#
_symmetry.space_group_name_H-M   'P 1'
#
loop_
_entity.id
_entity.type
_entity.pdbx_description
1 polymer ?
#
loop_
_entity_poly.entity_id
_entity_poly.type
_entity_poly.pdbx_seq_one_letter_code
_entity_poly.pdbx_strand_id
1 'polypeptide(L)'
;MSDELNPDPTKPIKDGSRLAMKRDPKPKPLSERQYIPKTPIKRRHLSYTKEKKMEVLTYLEHHRVERWDPGTGKNYMRRPVQRDAAAHFKVPQATIARWTKRKDQIEALKGGARRAPKSKKSQAESTPQDASSGPAAPEQSDRTKSPTPSESANQAAESDHENQLSPEDSFFQTESTPLAS
;
A
#
# COMPACT_ATOMS: atom_id res chain seq x y z
N MET A 1 29.65 18.30 -81.47
CA MET A 1 30.43 17.58 -80.45
C MET A 1 29.85 17.92 -79.09
N SER A 2 28.97 17.05 -78.60
CA SER A 2 28.50 16.92 -77.20
C SER A 2 27.44 15.82 -77.20
N ASP A 3 27.88 14.56 -77.31
CA ASP A 3 26.99 13.42 -77.03
C ASP A 3 26.91 13.28 -75.50
N GLU A 4 25.85 13.83 -74.94
CA GLU A 4 25.58 13.81 -73.50
C GLU A 4 25.06 12.42 -73.10
N LEU A 5 25.80 11.72 -72.24
CA LEU A 5 25.47 10.34 -71.86
C LEU A 5 24.15 10.28 -71.09
N ASN A 6 23.08 9.85 -71.78
CA ASN A 6 21.90 9.34 -71.11
C ASN A 6 22.27 8.06 -70.32
N PRO A 7 21.98 7.99 -69.00
CA PRO A 7 22.22 6.78 -68.22
C PRO A 7 21.21 5.70 -68.63
N ASP A 8 21.75 4.58 -69.11
CA ASP A 8 21.01 3.37 -69.51
C ASP A 8 20.02 2.90 -68.42
N PRO A 9 18.69 2.88 -68.70
CA PRO A 9 17.67 2.55 -67.71
C PRO A 9 17.65 1.06 -67.30
N THR A 10 18.49 0.22 -67.91
CA THR A 10 18.45 -1.25 -67.76
C THR A 10 19.26 -1.76 -66.56
N LYS A 11 19.89 -0.88 -65.78
CA LYS A 11 20.70 -1.28 -64.60
C LYS A 11 19.83 -1.32 -63.33
N PRO A 12 19.53 -2.49 -62.76
CA PRO A 12 18.82 -2.56 -61.49
C PRO A 12 19.67 -1.94 -60.39
N ILE A 13 19.17 -0.86 -59.78
CA ILE A 13 19.75 -0.25 -58.59
C ILE A 13 19.75 -1.31 -57.50
N LYS A 14 20.95 -1.78 -57.12
CA LYS A 14 21.12 -2.70 -55.98
C LYS A 14 20.92 -1.91 -54.69
N ASP A 15 19.66 -1.70 -54.32
CA ASP A 15 19.28 -1.12 -53.03
C ASP A 15 19.97 -1.89 -51.91
N GLY A 16 20.83 -1.18 -51.18
CA GLY A 16 21.67 -1.76 -50.15
C GLY A 16 20.85 -2.38 -49.03
N SER A 17 20.86 -3.71 -48.98
CA SER A 17 20.60 -4.54 -47.79
C SER A 17 19.62 -3.95 -46.76
N ARG A 18 18.34 -3.86 -47.14
CA ARG A 18 17.29 -4.20 -46.16
C ARG A 18 17.50 -5.67 -45.83
N LEU A 19 18.32 -5.95 -44.81
CA LEU A 19 18.55 -7.29 -44.29
C LEU A 19 17.19 -7.92 -44.06
N ALA A 20 16.83 -8.92 -44.86
CA ALA A 20 15.55 -9.56 -44.77
C ALA A 20 15.46 -10.22 -43.41
N MET A 21 14.80 -9.55 -42.45
CA MET A 21 14.48 -10.13 -41.16
C MET A 21 13.70 -11.39 -41.45
N LYS A 22 14.35 -12.54 -41.24
CA LYS A 22 13.72 -13.84 -41.38
C LYS A 22 12.50 -13.80 -40.48
N ARG A 23 11.31 -13.88 -41.08
CA ARG A 23 10.05 -13.90 -40.31
C ARG A 23 10.16 -15.04 -39.32
N ASP A 24 9.79 -14.80 -38.07
CA ASP A 24 9.70 -15.86 -37.08
C ASP A 24 8.83 -17.00 -37.64
N PRO A 25 9.15 -18.27 -37.32
CA PRO A 25 8.32 -19.40 -37.70
C PRO A 25 6.86 -19.14 -37.35
N LYS A 26 5.95 -19.44 -38.30
CA LYS A 26 4.51 -19.29 -38.07
C LYS A 26 4.15 -19.98 -36.75
N PRO A 27 3.40 -19.32 -35.84
CA PRO A 27 3.10 -19.90 -34.55
C PRO A 27 2.29 -21.20 -34.74
N LYS A 28 2.61 -22.23 -33.95
CA LYS A 28 1.98 -23.56 -34.05
C LYS A 28 0.45 -23.47 -34.20
N PRO A 29 -0.18 -24.34 -35.02
CA PRO A 29 -1.64 -24.40 -35.10
C PRO A 29 -2.24 -24.74 -33.74
N LEU A 30 -3.50 -24.38 -33.52
CA LEU A 30 -4.14 -24.51 -32.19
C LEU A 30 -4.09 -25.96 -31.66
N SER A 31 -4.24 -26.94 -32.54
CA SER A 31 -4.17 -28.39 -32.25
C SER A 31 -2.82 -28.85 -31.69
N GLU A 32 -1.71 -28.16 -32.00
CA GLU A 32 -0.36 -28.49 -31.53
C GLU A 32 0.07 -27.67 -30.30
N ARG A 33 -0.78 -26.75 -29.82
CA ARG A 33 -0.46 -25.91 -28.66
C ARG A 33 -0.81 -26.65 -27.38
N GLN A 34 0.21 -27.00 -26.59
CA GLN A 34 0.01 -27.40 -25.21
C GLN A 34 -0.64 -26.25 -24.43
N TYR A 35 -1.83 -26.50 -23.86
CA TYR A 35 -2.51 -25.53 -23.02
C TYR A 35 -1.82 -25.44 -21.65
N ILE A 36 -1.30 -24.26 -21.33
CA ILE A 36 -0.73 -23.96 -20.01
C ILE A 36 -1.77 -23.12 -19.25
N PRO A 37 -2.43 -23.64 -18.20
CA PRO A 37 -3.36 -22.86 -17.41
C PRO A 37 -2.63 -21.70 -16.72
N LYS A 38 -3.13 -20.48 -16.89
CA LYS A 38 -2.60 -19.31 -16.17
C LYS A 38 -3.02 -19.40 -14.71
N THR A 39 -2.07 -19.22 -13.79
CA THR A 39 -2.37 -19.15 -12.36
C THR A 39 -3.37 -18.01 -12.07
N PRO A 40 -4.40 -18.22 -11.23
CA PRO A 40 -5.32 -17.15 -10.83
C PRO A 40 -4.59 -15.92 -10.27
N ILE A 41 -5.09 -14.73 -10.60
CA ILE A 41 -4.50 -13.46 -10.15
C ILE A 41 -4.78 -13.29 -8.64
N LYS A 42 -3.86 -13.76 -7.81
CA LYS A 42 -4.02 -13.77 -6.33
C LYS A 42 -4.21 -12.38 -5.73
N ARG A 43 -3.65 -11.33 -6.34
CA ARG A 43 -3.74 -9.95 -5.82
C ARG A 43 -3.40 -8.91 -6.89
N ARG A 44 -4.13 -7.79 -6.92
CA ARG A 44 -3.75 -6.59 -7.69
C ARG A 44 -2.57 -5.89 -7.02
N HIS A 45 -1.43 -5.76 -7.71
CA HIS A 45 -0.28 -5.00 -7.22
C HIS A 45 -0.42 -3.53 -7.64
N LEU A 46 -0.64 -2.63 -6.68
CA LEU A 46 -0.66 -1.18 -6.92
C LEU A 46 0.76 -0.60 -6.84
N SER A 47 1.26 -0.09 -7.96
CA SER A 47 2.52 0.65 -8.06
C SER A 47 2.27 2.16 -8.08
N TYR A 48 2.63 2.85 -7.00
CA TYR A 48 2.53 4.31 -6.92
C TYR A 48 3.80 4.98 -7.47
N THR A 49 3.64 6.04 -8.28
CA THR A 49 4.74 6.85 -8.86
C THR A 49 5.54 7.56 -7.77
N LYS A 50 6.67 8.21 -8.11
CA LYS A 50 7.37 9.06 -7.14
C LYS A 50 6.52 10.29 -6.80
N GLU A 51 5.98 10.97 -7.81
CA GLU A 51 5.10 12.14 -7.64
C GLU A 51 3.96 11.86 -6.67
N LYS A 52 3.24 10.74 -6.83
CA LYS A 52 2.11 10.42 -5.94
C LYS A 52 2.53 10.19 -4.49
N LYS A 53 3.77 9.76 -4.25
CA LYS A 53 4.33 9.65 -2.88
C LYS A 53 4.70 11.02 -2.33
N MET A 54 5.32 11.87 -3.15
CA MET A 54 5.65 13.25 -2.77
C MET A 54 4.37 14.03 -2.45
N GLU A 55 3.34 13.97 -3.28
CA GLU A 55 2.03 14.61 -3.06
C GLU A 55 1.42 14.23 -1.70
N VAL A 56 1.44 12.94 -1.35
CA VAL A 56 0.96 12.42 -0.06
C VAL A 56 1.81 12.91 1.12
N LEU A 57 3.14 13.00 0.96
CA LEU A 57 4.04 13.49 2.00
C LEU A 57 3.88 15.00 2.21
N THR A 58 3.84 15.78 1.12
CA THR A 58 3.59 17.22 1.12
C THR A 58 2.24 17.55 1.76
N TYR A 59 1.20 16.75 1.50
CA TYR A 59 -0.11 16.88 2.13
C TYR A 59 -0.05 16.70 3.65
N LEU A 60 0.65 15.67 4.15
CA LEU A 60 0.82 15.45 5.60
C LEU A 60 1.54 16.61 6.30
N GLU A 61 2.40 17.33 5.58
CA GLU A 61 3.20 18.42 6.15
C GLU A 61 2.50 19.78 6.09
N HIS A 62 1.91 20.15 4.95
CA HIS A 62 1.43 21.51 4.69
C HIS A 62 -0.07 21.67 4.83
N HIS A 63 -0.85 20.62 4.58
CA HIS A 63 -2.31 20.71 4.61
C HIS A 63 -2.83 20.79 6.05
N ARG A 64 -4.09 21.21 6.17
CA ARG A 64 -4.80 21.37 7.44
C ARG A 64 -6.23 20.87 7.26
N VAL A 65 -6.71 20.08 8.22
CA VAL A 65 -8.02 19.43 8.19
C VAL A 65 -8.78 19.84 9.44
N GLU A 66 -10.00 20.32 9.24
CA GLU A 66 -10.94 20.61 10.31
C GLU A 66 -11.43 19.31 10.94
N ARG A 67 -11.44 19.27 12.26
CA ARG A 67 -12.00 18.16 13.02
C ARG A 67 -12.89 18.70 14.13
N TRP A 68 -14.06 18.11 14.28
CA TRP A 68 -14.94 18.36 15.42
C TRP A 68 -14.27 17.91 16.70
N ASP A 69 -14.16 18.80 17.68
CA ASP A 69 -13.85 18.44 19.06
C ASP A 69 -15.15 18.32 19.87
N PRO A 70 -15.53 17.11 20.34
CA PRO A 70 -16.70 16.94 21.20
C PRO A 70 -16.55 17.59 22.58
N GLY A 71 -15.33 17.89 23.05
CA GLY A 71 -15.11 18.57 24.33
C GLY A 71 -15.43 20.07 24.27
N THR A 72 -14.97 20.75 23.22
CA THR A 72 -15.16 22.20 23.04
C THR A 72 -16.45 22.55 22.25
N GLY A 73 -17.06 21.58 21.57
CA GLY A 73 -18.23 21.81 20.70
C GLY A 73 -17.92 22.68 19.48
N LYS A 74 -16.67 22.64 18.99
CA LYS A 74 -16.15 23.48 17.90
C LYS A 74 -15.24 22.68 16.99
N ASN A 75 -15.15 23.09 15.73
CA ASN A 75 -14.12 22.60 14.82
C ASN A 75 -12.77 23.23 15.17
N TYR A 76 -11.71 22.42 15.20
CA TYR A 76 -10.33 22.87 15.33
C TYR A 76 -9.49 22.39 14.15
N MET A 77 -8.48 23.18 13.79
CA MET A 77 -7.74 23.00 12.54
C MET A 77 -6.40 22.28 12.81
N ARG A 78 -6.32 21.00 12.42
CA ARG A 78 -5.18 20.10 12.72
C ARG A 78 -4.36 19.80 11.46
N ARG A 79 -3.07 19.45 11.60
CA ARG A 79 -2.34 18.74 10.53
C ARG A 79 -3.01 17.37 10.27
N PRO A 80 -3.21 16.94 9.01
CA PRO A 80 -3.77 15.63 8.71
C PRO A 80 -2.89 14.50 9.22
N VAL A 81 -3.53 13.44 9.67
CA VAL A 81 -2.90 12.17 10.05
C VAL A 81 -2.87 11.24 8.83
N GLN A 82 -2.07 10.18 8.89
CA GLN A 82 -2.00 9.13 7.87
C GLN A 82 -3.37 8.54 7.50
N ARG A 83 -4.36 8.55 8.41
CA ARG A 83 -5.73 8.10 8.15
C ARG A 83 -6.49 9.07 7.23
N ASP A 84 -6.33 10.38 7.44
CA ASP A 84 -6.98 11.41 6.62
C ASP A 84 -6.36 11.39 5.20
N ALA A 85 -5.03 11.28 5.10
CA ALA A 85 -4.34 11.09 3.82
C ALA A 85 -4.72 9.77 3.11
N ALA A 86 -4.97 8.69 3.87
CA ALA A 86 -5.42 7.43 3.30
C ALA A 86 -6.80 7.53 2.65
N ALA A 87 -7.73 8.26 3.29
CA ALA A 87 -9.04 8.57 2.74
C ALA A 87 -8.94 9.46 1.49
N HIS A 88 -8.17 10.56 1.57
CA HIS A 88 -8.01 11.53 0.49
C HIS A 88 -7.41 10.91 -0.78
N PHE A 89 -6.27 10.20 -0.66
CA PHE A 89 -5.54 9.67 -1.82
C PHE A 89 -5.89 8.24 -2.21
N LYS A 90 -6.79 7.57 -1.46
CA LYS A 90 -7.15 6.16 -1.65
C LYS A 90 -5.91 5.23 -1.59
N VAL A 91 -4.98 5.55 -0.69
CA VAL A 91 -3.74 4.80 -0.43
C VAL A 91 -3.85 4.13 0.94
N PRO A 92 -3.57 2.83 1.10
CA PRO A 92 -3.64 2.17 2.41
C PRO A 92 -2.72 2.85 3.44
N GLN A 93 -3.22 3.07 4.66
CA GLN A 93 -2.48 3.76 5.74
C GLN A 93 -1.10 3.12 6.00
N ALA A 94 -1.00 1.78 5.99
CA ALA A 94 0.27 1.07 6.15
C ALA A 94 1.30 1.39 5.04
N THR A 95 0.83 1.68 3.83
CA THR A 95 1.69 2.11 2.72
C THR A 95 2.22 3.52 2.96
N ILE A 96 1.38 4.44 3.42
CA ILE A 96 1.76 5.82 3.79
C ILE A 96 2.77 5.80 4.95
N ALA A 97 2.53 5.01 5.99
CA ALA A 97 3.46 4.80 7.11
C ALA A 97 4.84 4.28 6.68
N ARG A 98 4.90 3.52 5.56
CA ARG A 98 6.15 3.03 4.97
C ARG A 98 6.82 4.04 4.03
N TRP A 99 6.14 5.13 3.67
CA TRP A 99 6.71 6.24 2.91
C TRP A 99 7.23 7.32 3.84
N THR A 100 6.50 7.69 4.90
CA THR A 100 6.98 8.66 5.91
C THR A 100 8.29 8.20 6.55
N LYS A 101 8.41 6.93 6.95
CA LYS A 101 9.66 6.31 7.43
C LYS A 101 10.84 6.30 6.43
N ARG A 102 10.61 6.68 5.17
CA ARG A 102 11.61 6.67 4.09
C ARG A 102 11.47 7.92 3.20
N LYS A 103 11.02 9.04 3.78
CA LYS A 103 10.80 10.32 3.09
C LYS A 103 12.06 10.71 2.30
N ASP A 104 13.19 10.79 3.00
CA ASP A 104 14.49 11.19 2.45
C ASP A 104 14.93 10.27 1.29
N GLN A 105 14.64 8.97 1.37
CA GLN A 105 14.93 8.03 0.28
C GLN A 105 14.03 8.25 -0.94
N ILE A 106 12.78 8.69 -0.75
CA ILE A 106 11.85 9.00 -1.84
C ILE A 106 12.26 10.32 -2.51
N GLU A 107 12.70 11.30 -1.72
CA GLU A 107 13.23 12.58 -2.20
C GLU A 107 14.55 12.39 -2.97
N ALA A 108 15.51 11.67 -2.40
CA ALA A 108 16.82 11.39 -2.99
C ALA A 108 16.78 10.55 -4.28
N LEU A 109 15.67 9.85 -4.58
CA LEU A 109 15.43 9.20 -5.88
C LEU A 109 15.18 10.24 -7.00
N LYS A 110 16.15 11.11 -7.27
CA LYS A 110 16.13 12.07 -8.38
C LYS A 110 16.58 11.37 -9.66
N GLY A 111 15.62 10.95 -10.47
CA GLY A 111 15.84 10.26 -11.75
C GLY A 111 16.05 8.75 -11.61
N GLY A 112 15.03 7.98 -12.03
CA GLY A 112 15.15 6.67 -12.70
C GLY A 112 15.88 5.49 -12.03
N ALA A 113 16.61 5.66 -10.92
CA ALA A 113 17.52 4.67 -10.36
C ALA A 113 16.78 3.44 -9.80
N ARG A 114 16.44 2.50 -10.69
CA ARG A 114 16.04 1.14 -10.35
C ARG A 114 17.17 0.53 -9.54
N ARG A 115 17.02 0.47 -8.22
CA ARG A 115 17.95 -0.26 -7.34
C ARG A 115 18.00 -1.70 -7.87
N ALA A 116 19.13 -2.08 -8.46
CA ALA A 116 19.32 -3.42 -8.98
C ALA A 116 19.01 -4.44 -7.86
N PRO A 117 18.32 -5.56 -8.17
CA PRO A 117 18.02 -6.56 -7.17
C PRO A 117 19.33 -7.06 -6.58
N LYS A 118 19.57 -6.76 -5.30
CA LYS A 118 20.77 -7.20 -4.59
C LYS A 118 20.69 -8.72 -4.49
N SER A 119 21.47 -9.41 -5.31
CA SER A 119 21.53 -10.87 -5.32
C SER A 119 21.89 -11.35 -3.91
N LYS A 120 21.05 -12.23 -3.35
CA LYS A 120 21.41 -12.98 -2.14
C LYS A 120 22.51 -13.97 -2.54
N LYS A 121 23.77 -13.54 -2.48
CA LYS A 121 24.89 -14.48 -2.45
C LYS A 121 24.98 -15.04 -1.04
N SER A 122 24.92 -16.36 -0.97
CA SER A 122 25.11 -17.18 0.22
C SER A 122 26.37 -16.82 0.98
N GLN A 123 26.24 -16.61 2.29
CA GLN A 123 27.25 -17.05 3.26
C GLN A 123 26.59 -18.08 4.16
N ALA A 124 27.03 -19.32 3.99
CA ALA A 124 26.94 -20.32 5.02
C ALA A 124 28.14 -20.16 5.97
N GLU A 125 28.02 -20.76 7.15
CA GLU A 125 29.11 -21.27 7.98
C GLU A 125 30.19 -20.30 8.50
N SER A 126 30.06 -19.94 9.79
CA SER A 126 31.16 -20.09 10.76
C SER A 126 30.59 -20.09 12.19
N THR A 127 30.39 -21.28 12.74
CA THR A 127 30.41 -21.47 14.20
C THR A 127 31.84 -21.88 14.56
N PRO A 128 32.43 -21.28 15.60
CA PRO A 128 33.05 -22.12 16.61
C PRO A 128 32.53 -21.80 18.02
N GLN A 129 32.43 -22.86 18.82
CA GLN A 129 32.24 -22.79 20.27
C GLN A 129 33.60 -22.61 20.94
N ASP A 130 33.70 -21.85 22.03
CA ASP A 130 34.35 -22.34 23.27
C ASP A 130 33.91 -21.49 24.50
N ALA A 131 34.27 -21.93 25.70
CA ALA A 131 33.52 -21.70 26.94
C ALA A 131 34.23 -20.86 28.03
N SER A 132 33.64 -20.88 29.23
CA SER A 132 34.03 -20.21 30.49
C SER A 132 33.66 -18.71 30.57
N SER A 133 33.28 -18.14 31.73
CA SER A 133 33.15 -18.72 33.07
C SER A 133 32.18 -17.94 33.98
N GLY A 134 31.47 -18.64 34.86
CA GLY A 134 31.19 -18.19 36.24
C GLY A 134 30.02 -17.22 36.52
N PRO A 135 29.28 -17.39 37.64
CA PRO A 135 28.13 -16.53 38.02
C PRO A 135 28.43 -15.56 39.18
N ALA A 136 27.75 -14.41 39.22
CA ALA A 136 27.65 -13.56 40.43
C ALA A 136 26.40 -12.64 40.41
N ALA A 137 25.44 -12.98 41.27
CA ALA A 137 24.58 -12.03 42.01
C ALA A 137 25.08 -12.07 43.48
N PRO A 138 24.80 -11.11 44.40
CA PRO A 138 23.52 -10.39 44.52
C PRO A 138 23.60 -8.94 45.12
N GLU A 139 22.46 -8.47 45.66
CA GLU A 139 22.26 -7.44 46.72
C GLU A 139 22.49 -5.94 46.36
N GLN A 140 21.41 -5.12 46.36
CA GLN A 140 20.91 -4.22 47.45
C GLN A 140 21.48 -2.79 47.34
N SER A 141 20.82 -1.69 47.72
CA SER A 141 19.45 -1.35 48.18
C SER A 141 19.25 0.18 47.95
N ASP A 142 18.25 0.95 48.37
CA ASP A 142 17.00 0.78 49.15
C ASP A 142 16.02 1.95 48.78
N ARG A 143 14.82 2.02 49.39
CA ARG A 143 13.99 3.21 49.73
C ARG A 143 13.61 4.24 48.63
N THR A 144 12.37 4.71 48.55
CA THR A 144 11.34 4.88 49.60
C THR A 144 9.95 4.37 49.21
N LYS A 145 9.13 4.08 50.22
CA LYS A 145 7.75 3.56 50.08
C LYS A 145 6.86 4.20 51.15
N SER A 146 5.58 4.42 50.80
CA SER A 146 4.46 4.79 51.70
C SER A 146 4.38 6.27 52.14
N PRO A 147 3.21 6.80 52.59
CA PRO A 147 1.92 6.10 52.80
C PRO A 147 0.64 6.79 52.21
N THR A 148 -0.42 6.00 52.10
CA THR A 148 -1.87 6.38 52.14
C THR A 148 -2.28 6.82 53.57
N PRO A 149 -3.49 7.38 53.91
CA PRO A 149 -4.83 7.11 53.34
C PRO A 149 -5.88 8.27 53.35
N SER A 150 -7.11 7.96 52.91
CA SER A 150 -8.46 8.55 53.22
C SER A 150 -9.37 8.23 52.02
N GLU A 151 -10.43 7.41 52.07
CA GLU A 151 -11.53 7.20 53.03
C GLU A 151 -12.67 8.24 52.95
N SER A 152 -13.63 7.94 52.08
CA SER A 152 -15.08 8.29 52.09
C SER A 152 -15.67 7.59 50.85
N ALA A 153 -16.54 6.58 50.90
CA ALA A 153 -17.75 6.31 51.69
C ALA A 153 -18.94 7.21 51.31
N ASN A 154 -20.09 6.57 51.00
CA ASN A 154 -21.41 7.15 50.68
C ASN A 154 -21.52 7.78 49.26
N GLN A 155 -22.55 7.59 48.43
CA GLN A 155 -23.82 6.83 48.43
C GLN A 155 -24.01 6.25 47.00
N ALA A 156 -24.60 5.07 46.74
CA ALA A 156 -25.96 4.62 47.05
C ALA A 156 -27.06 5.53 46.45
N ALA A 157 -27.27 5.45 45.14
CA ALA A 157 -28.48 5.93 44.47
C ALA A 157 -28.91 4.86 43.45
N GLU A 158 -29.91 4.08 43.82
CA GLU A 158 -30.67 3.26 42.90
C GLU A 158 -31.45 4.17 41.94
N SER A 159 -31.48 3.83 40.66
CA SER A 159 -32.42 4.43 39.70
C SER A 159 -32.98 3.32 38.83
N ASP A 160 -34.03 2.68 39.35
CA ASP A 160 -34.97 1.91 38.56
C ASP A 160 -35.44 2.74 37.37
N HIS A 161 -35.33 2.17 36.17
CA HIS A 161 -36.19 2.56 35.07
C HIS A 161 -36.69 1.30 34.36
N GLU A 162 -37.59 0.61 35.05
CA GLU A 162 -38.47 -0.35 34.40
C GLU A 162 -39.39 0.37 33.40
N ASN A 163 -39.53 -0.25 32.23
CA ASN A 163 -40.83 -0.54 31.62
C ASN A 163 -41.71 0.64 31.13
N GLN A 164 -41.59 0.93 29.82
CA GLN A 164 -42.75 1.17 28.96
C GLN A 164 -42.52 0.43 27.63
N LEU A 165 -43.16 -0.73 27.46
CA LEU A 165 -43.41 -1.27 26.11
C LEU A 165 -44.38 -0.34 25.39
N SER A 166 -44.12 -0.05 24.11
CA SER A 166 -45.12 0.51 23.19
C SER A 166 -45.40 -0.51 22.08
N PRO A 167 -46.54 -1.22 22.12
CA PRO A 167 -46.95 -2.17 21.10
C PRO A 167 -48.06 -1.55 20.24
N GLU A 168 -47.69 -0.67 19.30
CA GLU A 168 -48.66 -0.06 18.38
C GLU A 168 -48.32 -0.43 16.92
N ASP A 169 -49.31 -1.01 16.26
CA ASP A 169 -49.30 -1.58 14.92
C ASP A 169 -48.68 -0.71 13.82
N SER A 170 -47.95 -1.37 12.92
CA SER A 170 -47.77 -0.93 11.52
C SER A 170 -47.67 -2.13 10.58
N PHE A 171 -48.73 -2.94 10.66
CA PHE A 171 -49.13 -3.93 9.69
C PHE A 171 -49.19 -3.33 8.28
N PHE A 172 -48.31 -3.77 7.38
CA PHE A 172 -48.56 -3.68 5.94
C PHE A 172 -48.30 -5.02 5.25
N GLN A 173 -49.36 -5.51 4.63
CA GLN A 173 -49.55 -6.86 4.12
C GLN A 173 -48.51 -7.32 3.09
N THR A 174 -48.29 -8.62 3.11
CA THR A 174 -47.81 -9.39 1.97
C THR A 174 -48.96 -9.60 0.96
N GLU A 175 -48.95 -8.86 -0.15
CA GLU A 175 -49.52 -9.32 -1.42
C GLU A 175 -48.33 -9.59 -2.36
N SER A 176 -48.06 -10.79 -2.88
CA SER A 176 -48.93 -11.87 -3.39
C SER A 176 -49.75 -11.47 -4.60
N THR A 177 -49.11 -11.42 -5.77
CA THR A 177 -49.82 -11.45 -7.06
C THR A 177 -49.02 -12.27 -8.08
N PRO A 178 -49.47 -13.49 -8.43
CA PRO A 178 -48.90 -14.26 -9.53
C PRO A 178 -49.76 -14.15 -10.82
N LEU A 179 -49.10 -14.40 -11.96
CA LEU A 179 -49.64 -15.02 -13.18
C LEU A 179 -50.65 -14.25 -14.07
N ALA A 180 -50.15 -13.80 -15.23
CA ALA A 180 -50.79 -13.85 -16.55
C ALA A 180 -49.64 -13.77 -17.58
N SER A 181 -49.31 -14.80 -18.37
CA SER A 181 -50.05 -15.50 -19.46
C SER A 181 -49.69 -14.95 -20.83
#